data_AF-A0A0V0VYV9-F1
#
_entry.id   AF-A0A0V0VYV9-F1
#
_cell.length_a   1.000
_cell.length_b   1.000
_cell.length_c   1.000
_cell.angle_alpha   90.00
_cell.angle_beta   90.00
_cell.angle_gamma   90.00
#
_symmetry.space_group_name_H-M   'P 1'
#
loop_
_entity.id
_entity.type
_entity.pdbx_description
1 polymer ?
#
loop_
_entity_poly.entity_id
_entity_poly.type
_entity_poly.pdbx_seq_one_letter_code
_entity_poly.pdbx_strand_id
1 'polypeptide(L)'
;LSSDSETEEVIHERSDSWIGRDRVCSGNKQEPSKNVRTRAHNIYPGRQGPRSAARHAKTPFEIWSLFMTKDIVDVILLNTNVYIGKIRAKYVRERSAKDTDENEIKALLGLLLLAGVFQSNRLNLCDLYSTDGTGVEIFSSTMSLQRLRFLLRCLRFDDHATRSERKRQDKLAAIRMVFDTFVRNCTENYMHSAHVTIDEVLVSFKDRCPF
;
A
#
# COMPACT_ATOMS: atom_id res chain seq x y z
N LEU A 1 -30.23 -25.26 46.86
CA LEU A 1 -28.78 -25.00 46.97
C LEU A 1 -28.33 -24.50 45.61
N SER A 2 -28.40 -23.17 45.43
CA SER A 2 -27.90 -22.47 44.25
C SER A 2 -26.41 -22.72 44.12
N SER A 3 -25.95 -23.14 42.93
CA SER A 3 -24.55 -23.03 42.56
C SER A 3 -24.42 -21.76 41.71
N ASP A 4 -23.94 -20.71 42.36
CA ASP A 4 -23.68 -19.41 41.74
C ASP A 4 -22.66 -19.57 40.60
N SER A 5 -23.07 -19.15 39.41
CA SER A 5 -22.19 -18.94 38.27
C SER A 5 -21.46 -17.62 38.48
N GLU A 6 -20.19 -17.67 38.87
CA GLU A 6 -19.30 -16.51 38.88
C GLU A 6 -19.06 -16.06 37.43
N THR A 7 -19.90 -15.13 36.96
CA THR A 7 -19.57 -14.27 35.82
C THR A 7 -18.48 -13.32 36.26
N GLU A 8 -17.25 -13.53 35.77
CA GLU A 8 -16.19 -12.53 35.83
C GLU A 8 -16.64 -11.28 35.07
N GLU A 9 -17.22 -10.33 35.79
CA GLU A 9 -17.43 -8.97 35.32
C GLU A 9 -16.05 -8.32 35.12
N VAL A 10 -15.59 -8.29 33.87
CA VAL A 10 -14.47 -7.44 33.48
C VAL A 10 -14.94 -5.99 33.64
N ILE A 11 -14.59 -5.39 34.78
CA ILE A 11 -14.79 -3.96 35.05
C ILE A 11 -13.98 -3.20 33.99
N HIS A 12 -14.65 -2.75 32.94
CA HIS A 12 -14.10 -1.75 32.04
C HIS A 12 -14.02 -0.43 32.81
N GLU A 13 -12.88 -0.18 33.47
CA GLU A 13 -12.55 1.16 33.95
C GLU A 13 -12.73 2.14 32.78
N ARG A 14 -13.61 3.11 32.99
CA ARG A 14 -14.01 4.10 31.99
C ARG A 14 -12.88 5.11 31.83
N SER A 15 -11.81 4.72 31.13
CA SER A 15 -10.69 5.61 30.82
C SER A 15 -11.20 6.81 30.01
N ASP A 16 -10.91 8.02 30.48
CA ASP A 16 -11.16 9.30 29.78
C ASP A 16 -10.27 9.48 28.53
N SER A 17 -9.40 8.51 28.23
CA SER A 17 -8.49 8.54 27.10
C SER A 17 -8.57 7.28 26.24
N TRP A 18 -8.32 7.47 24.94
CA TRP A 18 -7.97 6.42 24.00
C TRP A 18 -6.47 6.20 24.05
N ILE A 19 -6.01 4.95 24.10
CA ILE A 19 -4.58 4.61 24.04
C ILE A 19 -4.35 3.84 22.75
N GLY A 20 -3.38 4.29 21.95
CA GLY A 20 -2.94 3.64 20.73
C GLY A 20 -2.38 2.25 21.00
N ARG A 21 -2.42 1.37 19.99
CA ARG A 21 -1.94 -0.02 20.14
C ARG A 21 -0.46 -0.11 20.52
N ASP A 22 0.34 0.86 20.09
CA ASP A 22 1.75 1.04 20.44
C ASP A 22 1.97 1.62 21.84
N ARG A 23 0.90 2.06 22.52
CA ARG A 23 0.90 2.80 23.79
C ARG A 23 1.69 4.10 23.74
N VAL A 24 2.01 4.62 22.55
CA VAL A 24 2.76 5.86 22.36
C VAL A 24 1.81 7.05 22.22
N CYS A 25 0.70 6.86 21.50
CA CYS A 25 -0.29 7.90 21.27
C CYS A 25 -1.47 7.75 22.24
N SER A 26 -1.88 8.85 22.88
CA SER A 26 -3.12 8.90 23.67
C SER A 26 -4.04 10.02 23.18
N GLY A 27 -5.31 9.72 22.91
CA GLY A 27 -6.33 10.70 22.56
C GLY A 27 -7.22 11.01 23.76
N ASN A 28 -7.56 12.27 24.00
CA ASN A 28 -8.49 12.62 25.07
C ASN A 28 -9.94 12.53 24.56
N LYS A 29 -10.85 11.94 25.35
CA LYS A 29 -12.27 11.82 24.96
C LYS A 29 -13.06 13.10 25.14
N GLN A 30 -12.59 13.99 26.02
CA GLN A 30 -13.25 15.26 26.32
C GLN A 30 -12.75 16.36 25.39
N GLU A 31 -13.68 17.13 24.83
CA GLU A 31 -13.36 18.31 24.05
C GLU A 31 -12.70 19.39 24.95
N PRO A 32 -11.60 20.03 24.49
CA PRO A 32 -11.02 21.16 25.21
C PRO A 32 -12.02 22.32 25.34
N SER A 33 -12.02 23.00 26.49
CA SER A 33 -12.84 24.20 26.69
C SER A 33 -12.48 25.30 25.67
N LYS A 34 -13.49 25.80 24.95
CA LYS A 34 -13.33 26.79 23.87
C LYS A 34 -13.00 28.21 24.38
N ASN A 35 -13.28 28.51 25.66
CA ASN A 35 -13.12 29.84 26.25
C ASN A 35 -11.83 29.98 27.09
N VAL A 36 -10.84 29.10 26.88
CA VAL A 36 -9.58 29.11 27.62
C VAL A 36 -8.42 29.13 26.63
N ARG A 37 -7.33 29.83 27.00
CA ARG A 37 -6.07 29.80 26.22
C ARG A 37 -5.63 28.35 25.99
N THR A 38 -5.34 28.00 24.75
CA THR A 38 -4.80 26.69 24.38
C THR A 38 -3.55 26.40 25.20
N ARG A 39 -3.57 25.28 25.94
CA ARG A 39 -2.43 24.84 26.76
C ARG A 39 -1.21 24.61 25.86
N ALA A 40 -0.01 24.89 26.36
CA ALA A 40 1.23 24.81 25.57
C ALA A 40 1.44 23.44 24.89
N HIS A 41 1.06 22.34 25.55
CA HIS A 41 1.14 20.99 24.99
C HIS A 41 0.13 20.70 23.88
N ASN A 42 -0.90 21.53 23.71
CA ASN A 42 -1.89 21.44 22.62
C ASN A 42 -1.56 22.36 21.44
N ILE A 43 -0.49 23.15 21.52
CA ILE A 43 -0.07 24.01 20.42
C ILE A 43 0.71 23.15 19.43
N TYR A 44 0.17 23.02 18.21
CA TYR A 44 0.86 22.31 17.12
C TYR A 44 1.85 23.27 16.42
N PRO A 45 3.16 23.05 16.52
CA PRO A 45 4.17 23.96 15.95
C PRO A 45 4.49 23.66 14.49
N GLY A 46 3.96 22.57 13.92
CA GLY A 46 4.30 22.09 12.60
C GLY A 46 3.73 22.96 11.48
N ARG A 47 4.59 23.37 10.54
CA ARG A 47 4.12 24.00 9.29
C ARG A 47 3.67 22.91 8.33
N GLN A 48 2.37 22.89 8.04
CA GLN A 48 1.78 21.93 7.11
C GLN A 48 2.42 22.00 5.71
N GLY A 49 2.51 20.85 5.05
CA GLY A 49 2.96 20.75 3.67
C GLY A 49 4.16 19.81 3.48
N PRO A 50 4.75 19.80 2.27
CA PRO A 50 5.93 18.99 1.98
C PRO A 50 7.08 19.29 2.93
N ARG A 51 7.75 18.24 3.39
CA ARG A 51 8.96 18.34 4.22
C ARG A 51 10.12 17.59 3.57
N SER A 52 11.33 17.78 4.11
CA SER A 52 12.55 17.12 3.64
C SER A 52 12.72 17.20 2.11
N ALA A 53 13.00 16.07 1.44
CA ALA A 53 13.22 15.99 0.00
C ALA A 53 11.98 16.43 -0.81
N ALA A 54 10.78 16.29 -0.27
CA ALA A 54 9.53 16.64 -0.96
C ALA A 54 9.38 18.14 -1.25
N ARG A 55 10.15 19.01 -0.57
CA ARG A 55 10.15 20.46 -0.85
C ARG A 55 10.76 20.83 -2.19
N HIS A 56 11.59 19.94 -2.74
CA HIS A 56 12.37 20.20 -3.95
C HIS A 56 11.85 19.43 -5.17
N ALA A 57 10.94 18.47 -4.98
CA ALA A 57 10.29 17.76 -6.07
C ALA A 57 9.34 18.67 -6.83
N LYS A 58 9.55 18.80 -8.14
CA LYS A 58 8.77 19.69 -9.03
C LYS A 58 7.96 18.91 -10.05
N THR A 59 8.46 17.77 -10.50
CA THR A 59 7.79 16.96 -11.52
C THR A 59 6.88 15.91 -10.88
N PRO A 60 5.78 15.50 -11.54
CA PRO A 60 4.93 14.41 -11.04
C PRO A 60 5.71 13.12 -10.79
N PHE A 61 6.72 12.83 -11.63
CA PHE A 61 7.55 11.64 -11.48
C PHE A 61 8.49 11.72 -10.27
N GLU A 62 9.11 12.88 -10.02
CA GLU A 62 9.90 13.11 -8.80
C GLU A 62 9.04 12.93 -7.55
N ILE A 63 7.83 13.52 -7.55
CA ILE A 63 6.89 13.39 -6.43
C ILE A 63 6.51 11.91 -6.22
N TRP A 64 6.16 11.19 -7.28
CA TRP A 64 5.82 9.76 -7.20
C TRP A 64 6.98 8.93 -6.63
N SER A 65 8.21 9.24 -7.06
CA SER A 65 9.43 8.53 -6.63
C SER A 65 9.78 8.72 -5.15
N LEU A 66 9.21 9.74 -4.49
CA LEU A 66 9.34 9.91 -3.03
C LEU A 66 8.56 8.85 -2.25
N PHE A 67 7.45 8.37 -2.82
CA PHE A 67 6.58 7.38 -2.18
C PHE A 67 6.91 5.96 -2.65
N MET A 68 7.07 5.79 -3.98
CA MET A 68 7.51 4.56 -4.61
C MET A 68 9.01 4.66 -4.92
N THR A 69 9.82 4.53 -3.86
CA THR A 69 11.27 4.65 -3.94
C THR A 69 11.89 3.53 -4.76
N LYS A 70 13.14 3.74 -5.20
CA LYS A 70 13.92 2.72 -5.91
C LYS A 70 13.98 1.41 -5.12
N ASP A 71 14.17 1.47 -3.80
CA ASP A 71 14.19 0.29 -2.93
C ASP A 71 12.91 -0.56 -3.03
N ILE A 72 11.73 0.10 -3.08
CA ILE A 72 10.46 -0.61 -3.26
C ILE A 72 10.40 -1.28 -4.64
N VAL A 73 10.81 -0.57 -5.69
CA VAL A 73 10.83 -1.10 -7.06
C VAL A 73 11.81 -2.28 -7.17
N ASP A 74 12.99 -2.17 -6.57
CA ASP A 74 14.03 -3.22 -6.56
C ASP A 74 13.54 -4.48 -5.84
N VAL A 75 12.86 -4.31 -4.70
CA VAL A 75 12.19 -5.41 -3.99
C VAL A 75 11.19 -6.13 -4.88
N ILE A 76 10.33 -5.37 -5.57
CA ILE A 76 9.31 -5.94 -6.46
C ILE A 76 9.98 -6.68 -7.61
N LEU A 77 10.96 -6.04 -8.24
CA LEU A 77 11.73 -6.57 -9.36
C LEU A 77 12.41 -7.89 -9.00
N LEU A 78 13.18 -7.91 -7.90
CA LEU A 78 13.91 -9.09 -7.43
C LEU A 78 12.97 -10.27 -7.20
N ASN A 79 11.92 -10.06 -6.39
CA ASN A 79 11.01 -11.14 -6.00
C ASN A 79 10.17 -11.63 -7.19
N THR A 80 9.82 -10.73 -8.11
CA THR A 80 9.12 -11.08 -9.34
C THR A 80 10.00 -11.95 -10.24
N ASN A 81 11.27 -11.59 -10.44
CA ASN A 81 12.20 -12.40 -11.23
C ASN A 81 12.51 -13.76 -10.60
N VAL A 82 12.64 -13.83 -9.27
CA VAL A 82 12.75 -15.11 -8.55
C VAL A 82 11.54 -16.02 -8.84
N TYR A 83 10.33 -15.44 -8.88
CA TYR A 83 9.13 -16.20 -9.20
C TYR A 83 9.05 -16.59 -10.69
N ILE A 84 9.43 -15.70 -11.61
CA ILE A 84 9.50 -15.98 -13.04
C ILE A 84 10.43 -17.18 -13.29
N GLY A 85 11.62 -17.19 -12.68
CA GLY A 85 12.55 -18.32 -12.76
C GLY A 85 11.93 -19.66 -12.36
N LYS A 86 11.11 -19.68 -11.30
CA LYS A 86 10.42 -20.90 -10.83
C LYS A 86 9.37 -21.42 -11.81
N ILE A 87 8.65 -20.54 -12.51
CA ILE A 87 7.60 -20.95 -13.45
C ILE A 87 8.10 -21.09 -14.88
N ARG A 88 9.33 -20.67 -15.19
CA ARG A 88 9.90 -20.62 -16.54
C ARG A 88 9.77 -21.94 -17.28
N ALA A 89 10.03 -23.06 -16.61
CA ALA A 89 9.92 -24.40 -17.18
C ALA A 89 8.50 -24.77 -17.68
N LYS A 90 7.46 -24.06 -17.24
CA LYS A 90 6.07 -24.26 -17.70
C LYS A 90 5.79 -23.63 -19.06
N TYR A 91 6.73 -22.86 -19.61
CA TYR A 91 6.56 -22.14 -20.87
C TYR A 91 7.44 -22.74 -21.95
N VAL A 92 6.83 -23.12 -23.08
CA VAL A 92 7.54 -23.67 -24.24
C VAL A 92 8.42 -22.61 -24.92
N ARG A 93 7.96 -21.36 -24.94
CA ARG A 93 8.68 -20.25 -25.55
C ARG A 93 9.42 -19.46 -24.48
N GLU A 94 10.75 -19.41 -24.57
CA GLU A 94 11.60 -18.67 -23.64
C GLU A 94 11.17 -17.21 -23.49
N ARG A 95 10.85 -16.54 -24.61
CA ARG A 95 10.36 -15.16 -24.62
C ARG A 95 9.10 -14.90 -23.78
N SER A 96 8.28 -15.94 -23.54
CA SER A 96 7.04 -15.82 -22.78
C SER A 96 7.27 -15.73 -21.27
N ALA A 97 8.43 -16.19 -20.78
CA ALA A 97 8.83 -16.15 -19.38
C ALA A 97 10.19 -15.46 -19.19
N LYS A 98 10.42 -14.41 -19.99
CA LYS A 98 11.59 -13.55 -19.84
C LYS A 98 11.52 -12.79 -18.51
N ASP A 99 12.66 -12.60 -17.88
CA ASP A 99 12.80 -11.74 -16.70
C ASP A 99 12.37 -10.30 -17.02
N THR A 100 11.98 -9.58 -15.97
CA THR A 100 11.58 -8.18 -16.01
C THR A 100 12.72 -7.29 -15.55
N ASP A 101 12.66 -6.01 -15.89
CA ASP A 101 13.62 -4.99 -15.49
C ASP A 101 12.92 -3.82 -14.78
N GLU A 102 13.70 -2.87 -14.26
CA GLU A 102 13.19 -1.71 -13.53
C GLU A 102 12.21 -0.88 -14.38
N ASN A 103 12.50 -0.71 -15.68
CA ASN A 103 11.67 0.07 -16.58
C ASN A 103 10.33 -0.62 -16.83
N GLU A 104 10.34 -1.95 -17.00
CA GLU A 104 9.13 -2.73 -17.22
C GLU A 104 8.23 -2.77 -15.97
N ILE A 105 8.81 -2.84 -14.76
CA ILE A 105 8.05 -2.69 -13.51
C ILE A 105 7.44 -1.28 -13.39
N LYS A 106 8.21 -0.22 -13.67
CA LYS A 106 7.68 1.14 -13.68
C LYS A 106 6.58 1.32 -14.73
N ALA A 107 6.75 0.76 -15.92
CA ALA A 107 5.75 0.77 -16.98
C ALA A 107 4.47 0.05 -16.55
N LEU A 108 4.59 -1.13 -15.92
CA LEU A 108 3.45 -1.88 -15.35
C LEU A 108 2.68 -1.03 -14.34
N LEU A 109 3.38 -0.41 -13.38
CA LEU A 109 2.77 0.44 -12.36
C LEU A 109 2.13 1.69 -12.99
N GLY A 110 2.77 2.29 -14.00
CA GLY A 110 2.22 3.42 -14.76
C GLY A 110 0.92 3.06 -15.48
N LEU A 111 0.86 1.90 -16.15
CA LEU A 111 -0.36 1.42 -16.79
C LEU A 111 -1.48 1.13 -15.78
N LEU A 112 -1.15 0.62 -14.58
CA LEU A 112 -2.12 0.40 -13.51
C LEU A 112 -2.70 1.72 -12.97
N LEU A 113 -1.84 2.74 -12.76
CA LEU A 113 -2.29 4.07 -12.38
C LEU A 113 -3.19 4.68 -13.45
N LEU A 114 -2.79 4.55 -14.71
CA LEU A 114 -3.53 5.09 -15.85
C LEU A 114 -4.89 4.39 -16.04
N ALA A 115 -4.96 3.08 -15.84
CA ALA A 115 -6.23 2.35 -15.83
C ALA A 115 -7.19 2.86 -14.74
N GLY A 116 -6.65 3.28 -13.58
CA GLY A 116 -7.40 3.95 -12.53
C GLY A 116 -7.93 5.32 -12.95
N VAL A 117 -7.11 6.13 -13.64
CA VAL A 117 -7.50 7.45 -14.18
C VAL A 117 -8.65 7.33 -15.18
N PHE A 118 -8.60 6.34 -16.07
CA PHE A 118 -9.69 6.08 -17.02
C PHE A 118 -10.94 5.45 -16.37
N GLN A 119 -10.98 5.29 -15.04
CA GLN A 119 -12.04 4.59 -14.32
C GLN A 119 -12.36 3.21 -14.91
N SER A 120 -11.34 2.60 -15.53
CA SER A 120 -11.43 1.35 -16.28
C SER A 120 -11.12 0.14 -15.40
N ASN A 121 -11.21 0.30 -14.08
CA ASN A 121 -10.92 -0.73 -13.09
C ASN A 121 -11.87 -1.94 -13.19
N ARG A 122 -13.01 -1.80 -13.86
CA ARG A 122 -13.97 -2.88 -14.16
C ARG A 122 -14.02 -3.28 -15.62
N LEU A 123 -13.30 -2.59 -16.50
CA LEU A 123 -13.22 -2.96 -17.91
C LEU A 123 -12.29 -4.15 -18.08
N ASN A 124 -12.55 -4.96 -19.10
CA ASN A 124 -11.61 -6.02 -19.42
C ASN A 124 -10.33 -5.37 -19.93
N LEU A 125 -9.17 -5.90 -19.52
CA LEU A 125 -7.90 -5.48 -20.12
C LEU A 125 -7.91 -5.64 -21.65
N CYS A 126 -8.74 -6.53 -22.22
CA CYS A 126 -8.92 -6.58 -23.68
C CYS A 126 -9.42 -5.25 -24.25
N ASP A 127 -10.35 -4.57 -23.59
CA ASP A 127 -11.02 -3.38 -24.12
C ASP A 127 -10.04 -2.21 -24.23
N LEU A 128 -9.16 -2.07 -23.22
CA LEU A 128 -8.06 -1.10 -23.25
C LEU A 128 -7.05 -1.36 -24.37
N TYR A 129 -7.02 -2.59 -24.89
CA TYR A 129 -6.11 -3.04 -25.95
C TYR A 129 -6.83 -3.27 -27.29
N SER A 130 -8.09 -2.86 -27.43
CA SER A 130 -8.87 -3.02 -28.66
C SER A 130 -8.25 -2.24 -29.83
N THR A 131 -8.31 -2.83 -31.03
CA THR A 131 -7.80 -2.22 -32.27
C THR A 131 -8.91 -1.65 -33.16
N ASP A 132 -10.15 -1.65 -32.67
CA ASP A 132 -11.35 -1.16 -33.38
C ASP A 132 -11.55 0.36 -33.24
N GLY A 133 -10.55 1.07 -32.71
CA GLY A 133 -10.60 2.51 -32.42
C GLY A 133 -11.13 2.87 -31.03
N THR A 134 -11.58 1.89 -30.23
CA THR A 134 -12.04 2.13 -28.86
C THR A 134 -10.97 1.90 -27.79
N GLY A 135 -9.85 1.28 -28.16
CA GLY A 135 -8.72 1.02 -27.26
C GLY A 135 -7.92 2.28 -26.92
N VAL A 136 -7.03 2.15 -25.94
CA VAL A 136 -6.17 3.24 -25.49
C VAL A 136 -4.74 2.96 -25.94
N GLU A 137 -4.28 3.67 -26.99
CA GLU A 137 -3.02 3.40 -27.68
C GLU A 137 -1.79 3.32 -26.78
N ILE A 138 -1.77 4.09 -25.69
CA ILE A 138 -0.66 4.08 -24.73
C ILE A 138 -0.44 2.70 -24.07
N PHE A 139 -1.49 1.90 -23.89
CA PHE A 139 -1.37 0.56 -23.31
C PHE A 139 -0.63 -0.38 -24.24
N SER A 140 -1.08 -0.47 -25.50
CA SER A 140 -0.46 -1.32 -26.53
C SER A 140 0.94 -0.83 -26.92
N SER A 141 1.16 0.49 -26.90
CA SER A 141 2.47 1.11 -27.17
C SER A 141 3.49 0.88 -26.05
N THR A 142 3.04 0.73 -24.80
CA THR A 142 3.92 0.53 -23.65
C THR A 142 4.34 -0.93 -23.49
N MET A 143 3.38 -1.86 -23.48
CA MET A 143 3.67 -3.30 -23.45
C MET A 143 2.50 -4.12 -23.96
N SER A 144 2.76 -5.26 -24.60
CA SER A 144 1.69 -6.15 -25.08
C SER A 144 0.75 -6.63 -23.97
N LEU A 145 -0.53 -6.85 -24.29
CA LEU A 145 -1.52 -7.42 -23.37
C LEU A 145 -1.07 -8.75 -22.76
N GLN A 146 -0.41 -9.60 -23.56
CA GLN A 146 0.13 -10.87 -23.09
C GLN A 146 1.20 -10.65 -22.01
N ARG A 147 2.10 -9.68 -22.22
CA ARG A 147 3.15 -9.37 -21.24
C ARG A 147 2.57 -8.75 -19.97
N LEU A 148 1.64 -7.81 -20.10
CA LEU A 148 0.95 -7.21 -18.95
C LEU A 148 0.29 -8.29 -18.07
N ARG A 149 -0.50 -9.18 -18.68
CA ARG A 149 -1.15 -10.31 -17.98
C ARG A 149 -0.15 -11.26 -17.32
N PHE A 150 0.97 -11.53 -18.00
CA PHE A 150 2.03 -12.36 -17.44
C PHE A 150 2.64 -11.72 -16.20
N LEU A 151 3.00 -10.43 -16.26
CA LEU A 151 3.61 -9.73 -15.13
C LEU A 151 2.65 -9.58 -13.96
N LEU A 152 1.38 -9.25 -14.21
CA LEU A 152 0.35 -9.18 -13.15
C LEU A 152 0.23 -10.50 -12.37
N ARG A 153 0.36 -11.64 -13.05
CA ARG A 153 0.36 -12.96 -12.41
C ARG A 153 1.65 -13.24 -11.62
N CYS A 154 2.77 -12.74 -12.10
CA CYS A 154 4.09 -12.99 -11.54
C CYS A 154 4.51 -12.01 -10.44
N LEU A 155 3.83 -10.88 -10.31
CA LEU A 155 4.18 -9.80 -9.39
C LEU A 155 4.30 -10.30 -7.95
N ARG A 156 5.46 -10.09 -7.32
CA ARG A 156 5.72 -10.44 -5.91
C ARG A 156 6.34 -9.25 -5.19
N PHE A 157 6.01 -9.13 -3.90
CA PHE A 157 6.45 -8.03 -3.04
C PHE A 157 7.34 -8.50 -1.87
N ASP A 158 7.64 -9.80 -1.83
CA ASP A 158 8.24 -10.44 -0.67
C ASP A 158 9.02 -11.70 -1.06
N ASP A 159 10.05 -12.01 -0.28
CA ASP A 159 10.87 -13.20 -0.47
C ASP A 159 10.11 -14.47 -0.06
N HIS A 160 9.86 -15.32 -1.05
CA HIS A 160 9.18 -16.59 -0.87
C HIS A 160 9.90 -17.54 0.10
N ALA A 161 11.23 -17.51 0.19
CA ALA A 161 11.99 -18.44 1.02
C ALA A 161 11.73 -18.21 2.51
N THR A 162 11.68 -16.95 2.95
CA THR A 162 11.49 -16.58 4.36
C THR A 162 10.01 -16.35 4.74
N ARG A 163 9.12 -16.17 3.75
CA ARG A 163 7.71 -15.81 3.97
C ARG A 163 6.96 -16.80 4.87
N SER A 164 7.19 -18.10 4.74
CA SER A 164 6.43 -19.12 5.49
C SER A 164 6.59 -18.95 7.00
N GLU A 165 7.79 -18.63 7.47
CA GLU A 165 8.07 -18.41 8.89
C GLU A 165 7.46 -17.08 9.36
N ARG A 166 7.67 -15.99 8.61
CA ARG A 166 7.09 -14.67 8.93
C ARG A 166 5.57 -14.69 8.97
N LYS A 167 4.92 -15.47 8.09
CA LYS A 167 3.46 -15.61 8.04
C LYS A 167 2.87 -16.17 9.34
N ARG A 168 3.65 -16.92 10.14
CA ARG A 168 3.20 -17.42 11.45
C ARG A 168 2.94 -16.30 12.45
N GLN A 169 3.64 -15.18 12.31
CA GLN A 169 3.54 -14.02 13.20
C GLN A 169 2.77 -12.87 12.56
N ASP A 170 2.95 -12.65 11.26
CA ASP A 170 2.32 -11.56 10.50
C ASP A 170 1.56 -12.10 9.28
N LYS A 171 0.23 -12.05 9.34
CA LYS A 171 -0.62 -12.44 8.20
C LYS A 171 -0.35 -11.58 6.94
N LEU A 172 0.19 -10.36 7.09
CA LEU A 172 0.54 -9.44 5.98
C LEU A 172 1.98 -9.63 5.47
N ALA A 173 2.71 -10.66 5.91
CA ALA A 173 4.11 -10.89 5.56
C ALA A 173 4.42 -10.77 4.05
N ALA A 174 3.47 -11.15 3.18
CA ALA A 174 3.62 -11.14 1.73
C ALA A 174 3.73 -9.73 1.09
N ILE A 175 3.39 -8.66 1.82
CA ILE A 175 3.52 -7.26 1.35
C ILE A 175 4.16 -6.34 2.41
N ARG A 176 4.36 -6.83 3.63
CA ARG A 176 4.81 -6.08 4.81
C ARG A 176 5.95 -5.12 4.52
N MET A 177 7.03 -5.59 3.90
CA MET A 177 8.21 -4.78 3.63
C MET A 177 7.90 -3.58 2.71
N VAL A 178 7.15 -3.80 1.63
CA VAL A 178 6.75 -2.74 0.71
C VAL A 178 5.78 -1.77 1.40
N PHE A 179 4.81 -2.30 2.13
CA PHE A 179 3.79 -1.50 2.83
C PHE A 179 4.42 -0.59 3.89
N ASP A 180 5.25 -1.12 4.78
CA ASP A 180 5.88 -0.35 5.85
C ASP A 180 6.84 0.71 5.28
N THR A 181 7.59 0.37 4.22
CA THR A 181 8.46 1.32 3.52
C THR A 181 7.64 2.45 2.90
N PHE A 182 6.52 2.13 2.26
CA PHE A 182 5.61 3.12 1.68
C PHE A 182 5.00 4.04 2.77
N VAL A 183 4.51 3.47 3.88
CA VAL A 183 3.97 4.24 5.01
C VAL A 183 5.03 5.15 5.61
N ARG A 184 6.24 4.63 5.81
CA ARG A 184 7.38 5.43 6.27
C ARG A 184 7.64 6.60 5.33
N ASN A 185 7.70 6.36 4.02
CA ASN A 185 7.86 7.41 3.01
C ASN A 185 6.73 8.46 3.09
N CYS A 186 5.47 8.05 3.30
CA CYS A 186 4.36 8.99 3.49
C CYS A 186 4.58 9.91 4.68
N THR A 187 4.97 9.35 5.82
CA THR A 187 5.24 10.12 7.03
C THR A 187 6.47 11.00 6.90
N GLU A 188 7.52 10.57 6.21
CA GLU A 188 8.76 11.32 6.01
C GLU A 188 8.60 12.51 5.08
N ASN A 189 7.72 12.45 4.08
CA ASN A 189 7.63 13.46 3.02
C ASN A 189 6.56 14.53 3.24
N TYR A 190 5.64 14.36 4.20
CA TYR A 190 4.58 15.33 4.45
C TYR A 190 4.38 15.61 5.95
N MET A 191 4.19 16.89 6.29
CA MET A 191 3.78 17.33 7.62
C MET A 191 2.30 17.67 7.61
N HIS A 192 1.52 16.97 8.43
CA HIS A 192 0.08 17.20 8.55
C HIS A 192 -0.24 18.55 9.23
N SER A 193 -1.51 18.94 9.21
CA SER A 193 -1.99 20.11 9.96
C SER A 193 -2.33 19.74 11.41
N ALA A 194 -2.69 20.72 12.24
CA ALA A 194 -3.18 20.47 13.60
C ALA A 194 -4.48 19.64 13.64
N HIS A 195 -5.21 19.60 12.53
CA HIS A 195 -6.48 18.89 12.41
C HIS A 195 -6.27 17.67 11.51
N VAL A 196 -6.49 16.48 12.07
CA VAL A 196 -6.40 15.19 11.37
C VAL A 196 -7.63 14.36 11.69
N THR A 197 -8.06 13.54 10.73
CA THR A 197 -9.17 12.62 10.88
C THR A 197 -8.65 11.19 10.85
N ILE A 198 -9.19 10.35 11.72
CA ILE A 198 -8.93 8.91 11.74
C ILE A 198 -10.23 8.25 11.32
N ASP A 199 -10.16 7.46 10.26
CA ASP A 199 -11.29 6.71 9.73
C ASP A 199 -10.79 5.37 9.17
N GLU A 200 -11.69 4.42 8.99
CA GLU A 200 -11.38 3.13 8.39
C GLU A 200 -11.61 3.14 6.87
N VAL A 201 -10.76 2.42 6.14
CA VAL A 201 -10.93 2.21 4.70
C VAL A 201 -11.06 0.71 4.45
N LEU A 202 -12.20 0.30 3.89
CA LEU A 202 -12.47 -1.09 3.53
C LEU A 202 -12.05 -1.33 2.08
N VAL A 203 -11.00 -2.13 1.90
CA VAL A 203 -10.58 -2.61 0.57
C VAL A 203 -11.35 -3.89 0.26
N SER A 204 -12.33 -3.77 -0.64
CA SER A 204 -13.17 -4.90 -1.05
C SER A 204 -12.36 -5.99 -1.76
N PHE A 205 -12.47 -7.23 -1.29
CA PHE A 205 -11.83 -8.39 -1.90
C PHE A 205 -12.76 -9.60 -1.85
N LYS A 206 -12.85 -10.35 -2.95
CA LYS A 206 -13.73 -11.52 -3.09
C LYS A 206 -12.91 -12.76 -3.43
N ASP A 207 -12.20 -13.28 -2.45
CA ASP A 207 -11.56 -14.61 -2.47
C ASP A 207 -11.11 -14.94 -1.02
N ARG A 208 -10.37 -16.05 -0.86
CA ARG A 208 -9.81 -16.48 0.42
C ARG A 208 -8.74 -15.50 0.92
N CYS A 209 -9.13 -14.68 1.89
CA CYS A 209 -8.27 -13.76 2.62
C CYS A 209 -8.31 -14.15 4.11
N PRO A 210 -7.17 -14.21 4.83
CA PRO A 210 -7.15 -14.59 6.25
C PRO A 210 -7.50 -13.44 7.22
N PHE A 211 -7.94 -12.29 6.68
CA PHE A 211 -8.36 -11.09 7.41
C PHE A 211 -9.87 -10.98 7.40
#